data_AF-D3E7P9-F1
#
_entry.id   AF-D3E7P9-F1
#
_cell.length_a   1.000
_cell.length_b   1.000
_cell.length_c   1.000
_cell.angle_alpha   90.00
_cell.angle_beta   90.00
_cell.angle_gamma   90.00
#
_symmetry.space_group_name_H-M   'P 1'
#
loop_
_entity.id
_entity.type
_entity.pdbx_description
1 polymer ?
#
loop_
_entity_poly.entity_id
_entity_poly.type
_entity_poly.pdbx_seq_one_letter_code
_entity_poly.pdbx_strand_id
1 'polypeptide(L)' 'MRTENQIKSKINELSMQKKKLQTRLAALEENSPERASLLNQDARLDDMITMLEWVLFEPSGSYHM' A
#
# COMPACT_ATOMS: atom_id res chain seq x y z
N MET A 1 -19.71 2.52 2.63
CA MET A 1 -18.43 2.88 1.97
C MET A 1 -17.57 3.65 2.95
N ARG A 2 -16.24 3.48 2.90
CA ARG A 2 -15.33 4.40 3.61
C ARG A 2 -15.41 5.78 2.95
N THR A 3 -15.30 6.86 3.72
CA THR A 3 -15.24 8.22 3.15
C THR A 3 -13.90 8.47 2.48
N GLU A 4 -13.83 9.45 1.59
CA GLU A 4 -12.59 9.88 0.93
C GLU A 4 -11.44 10.12 1.93
N ASN A 5 -11.75 10.78 3.06
CA ASN A 5 -10.81 11.04 4.13
C ASN A 5 -10.31 9.75 4.81
N GLN A 6 -11.17 8.75 4.95
CA GLN A 6 -10.79 7.44 5.50
C GLN A 6 -9.87 6.68 4.53
N ILE A 7 -10.10 6.77 3.22
CA ILE A 7 -9.23 6.18 2.19
C ILE A 7 -7.87 6.85 2.20
N LYS A 8 -7.82 8.19 2.17
CA LYS A 8 -6.57 8.98 2.25
C LYS A 8 -5.78 8.68 3.52
N SER A 9 -6.45 8.64 4.68
CA SER A 9 -5.81 8.28 5.95
C SER A 9 -5.22 6.87 5.90
N LYS A 10 -5.92 5.92 5.28
CA LYS A 10 -5.42 4.54 5.16
C LYS A 10 -4.24 4.42 4.21
N ILE A 11 -4.27 5.12 3.07
CA ILE A 11 -3.13 5.20 2.15
C ILE A 11 -1.89 5.72 2.89
N ASN A 12 -2.02 6.82 3.63
CA ASN A 12 -0.91 7.38 4.40
C ASN A 12 -0.33 6.39 5.43
N GLU A 13 -1.19 5.66 6.14
CA GLU A 13 -0.77 4.64 7.09
C GLU A 13 0.03 3.52 6.40
N LEU A 14 -0.49 2.99 5.29
CA LEU A 14 0.15 1.92 4.53
C LEU A 14 1.47 2.38 3.91
N SER A 15 1.53 3.61 3.39
CA SER A 15 2.77 4.23 2.86
C SER A 15 3.84 4.37 3.94
N MET A 16 3.46 4.74 5.16
CA MET A 16 4.39 4.78 6.30
C MET A 16 4.90 3.39 6.70
N GLN A 17 4.04 2.37 6.63
CA GLN A 17 4.47 0.98 6.86
C GLN A 17 5.44 0.51 5.75
N LYS A 18 5.13 0.78 4.49
CA LYS A 18 5.98 0.47 3.33
C LYS A 18 7.35 1.11 3.47
N LYS A 19 7.42 2.42 3.79
CA LYS A 19 8.70 3.12 4.01
C LYS A 19 9.55 2.50 5.12
N LYS A 20 8.94 2.11 6.24
CA LYS A 20 9.65 1.42 7.35
C LYS A 20 10.19 0.06 6.91
N LEU A 21 9.40 -0.69 6.13
CA LEU A 21 9.77 -1.99 5.59
C LEU A 21 10.92 -1.87 4.58
N GLN A 22 10.87 -0.89 3.68
CA GLN A 22 11.93 -0.58 2.73
C GLN A 22 13.24 -0.18 3.42
N THR A 23 13.18 0.56 4.53
CA THR A 23 14.36 0.87 5.34
C THR A 23 14.99 -0.39 5.93
N ARG A 24 14.17 -1.35 6.38
CA ARG A 24 14.66 -2.66 6.86
C ARG A 24 15.26 -3.48 5.71
N LEU A 25 14.62 -3.51 4.55
CA LEU A 25 15.13 -4.18 3.34
C LEU A 25 16.48 -3.59 2.90
N ALA A 26 16.66 -2.27 2.96
CA ALA A 26 17.93 -1.63 2.60
C ALA A 26 19.10 -2.01 3.53
N ALA A 27 18.80 -2.43 4.76
CA ALA A 27 19.80 -2.86 5.73
C ALA A 27 20.14 -4.36 5.65
N LEU A 28 19.43 -5.14 4.84
CA LEU A 28 19.66 -6.58 4.66
C LEU A 28 20.48 -6.86 3.41
N GLU A 29 21.35 -7.87 3.51
CA GLU A 29 22.05 -8.43 2.36
C GLU A 29 21.07 -9.00 1.33
N GLU A 30 21.44 -8.98 0.05
CA GLU A 30 20.55 -9.36 -1.05
C GLU A 30 20.09 -10.83 -0.99
N ASN A 31 20.92 -11.71 -0.44
CA ASN A 31 20.65 -13.14 -0.33
C ASN A 31 20.13 -13.58 1.06
N SER A 32 19.78 -12.62 1.93
CA SER A 32 19.25 -12.95 3.26
C SER A 32 17.89 -13.66 3.13
N PRO A 33 17.66 -14.78 3.84
CA PRO A 33 16.37 -15.47 3.87
C PRO A 33 15.22 -14.57 4.32
N GLU A 34 15.50 -13.63 5.23
CA GLU A 34 14.55 -12.66 5.75
C GLU A 34 14.13 -11.63 4.70
N ARG A 35 15.01 -11.31 3.74
CA ARG A 35 14.75 -10.35 2.66
C ARG A 35 13.59 -10.80 1.79
N ALA A 36 13.53 -12.09 1.43
CA ALA A 36 12.46 -12.63 0.59
C ALA A 36 11.08 -12.45 1.23
N SER A 37 10.97 -12.72 2.54
CA SER A 37 9.72 -12.51 3.29
C SER A 37 9.31 -11.03 3.36
N LEU A 38 10.28 -10.13 3.52
CA LEU A 38 10.02 -8.69 3.54
C LEU A 38 9.65 -8.16 2.16
N LEU A 39 10.27 -8.62 1.07
CA LEU A 39 9.87 -8.23 -0.29
C LEU A 39 8.43 -8.61 -0.60
N ASN A 40 7.99 -9.80 -0.18
CA ASN A 40 6.59 -10.21 -0.29
C ASN A 40 5.64 -9.34 0.54
N GLN A 41 6.09 -8.79 1.66
CA GLN A 41 5.31 -7.83 2.44
C GLN A 41 5.26 -6.47 1.75
N ASP A 42 6.34 -6.02 1.11
CA ASP A 42 6.40 -4.77 0.36
C ASP A 42 5.42 -4.77 -0.81
N ALA A 43 5.43 -5.86 -1.59
CA ALA A 43 4.51 -6.05 -2.71
C ALA A 43 3.04 -6.02 -2.28
N ARG A 44 2.70 -6.70 -1.18
CA ARG A 44 1.31 -6.67 -0.66
C ARG A 44 0.88 -5.29 -0.20
N LEU A 45 1.77 -4.52 0.42
CA LEU A 45 1.47 -3.14 0.81
C LEU A 45 1.25 -2.26 -0.42
N ASP A 46 2.05 -2.46 -1.47
CA ASP A 46 1.90 -1.77 -2.75
C ASP A 46 0.53 -2.06 -3.39
N ASP A 47 0.17 -3.33 -3.51
CA ASP A 47 -1.13 -3.76 -4.05
C ASP A 47 -2.31 -3.12 -3.30
N MET A 48 -2.23 -3.08 -1.96
CA MET A 48 -3.25 -2.49 -1.11
C MET A 48 -3.35 -0.97 -1.28
N ILE A 49 -2.21 -0.28 -1.43
CA ILE A 49 -2.17 1.17 -1.67
C ILE A 49 -2.78 1.45 -3.04
N THR A 50 -2.33 0.76 -4.08
CA THR A 50 -2.84 0.92 -5.44
C THR A 50 -4.34 0.71 -5.50
N MET A 51 -4.89 -0.34 -4.86
CA MET A 51 -6.33 -0.56 -4.80
C MET A 51 -7.09 0.60 -4.15
N LEU A 52 -6.56 1.18 -3.07
CA LEU A 52 -7.19 2.33 -2.42
C LEU A 52 -7.09 3.60 -3.27
N GLU A 53 -6.01 3.79 -4.00
CA GLU A 53 -5.86 4.87 -4.98
C GLU A 53 -6.88 4.72 -6.11
N TRP A 54 -7.10 3.52 -6.63
CA TRP A 54 -8.16 3.25 -7.61
C TRP A 54 -9.54 3.66 -7.09
N VAL A 55 -9.88 3.29 -5.86
CA VAL A 55 -11.18 3.68 -5.26
C VAL A 55 -11.25 5.20 -5.01
N LEU A 56 -10.13 5.84 -4.67
CA LEU A 56 -10.09 7.28 -4.42
C LEU A 56 -10.32 8.10 -5.69
N PHE A 57 -9.81 7.61 -6.82
CA PHE A 57 -9.88 8.28 -8.12
C PHE A 57 -10.91 7.66 -9.07
N GLU A 58 -11.72 6.71 -8.59
CA GLU A 58 -12.79 6.11 -9.39
C GLU A 58 -13.71 7.25 -9.88
N PRO A 59 -13.96 7.36 -11.20
CA PRO A 59 -14.85 8.38 -11.71
C PRO A 59 -16.23 8.19 -11.06
N SER A 60 -16.77 9.25 -10.47
CA SER A 60 -18.10 9.27 -9.85
C SER A 60 -19.21 9.23 -10.92
N GLY A 61 -19.17 8.21 -11.78
CA GLY A 61 -20.27 7.83 -12.65
C GLY A 61 -21.38 7.25 -11.80
N SER A 62 -22.26 8.12 -11.31
CA SER A 62 -23.55 7.69 -10.79
C SER A 62 -24.35 7.05 -11.93
N TYR A 63 -24.20 5.75 -12.15
CA TYR A 63 -25.24 4.94 -12.76
C TYR A 63 -26.35 4.78 -11.72
N HIS A 64 -27.10 5.86 -11.50
CA HIS A 64 -28.49 5.71 -11.07
C HIS A 64 -29.26 5.33 -12.35
N MET A 65 -29.50 4.03 -12.56
CA MET A 65 -30.69 3.60 -13.30
C MET A 65 -31.89 3.66 -12.36
#